data_AF-A0A2V9STB2-F1
#
_entry.id   AF-A0A2V9STB2-F1
#
_cell.length_a   1.000
_cell.length_b   1.000
_cell.length_c   1.000
_cell.angle_alpha   90.00
_cell.angle_beta   90.00
_cell.angle_gamma   90.00
#
_symmetry.space_group_name_H-M   'P 1'
#
loop_
_entity.id
_entity.type
_entity.pdbx_description
1 polymer ?
#
loop_
_entity_poly.entity_id
_entity_poly.type
_entity_poly.pdbx_seq_one_letter_code
_entity_poly.pdbx_strand_id
1 'polypeptide(L)'
;MNRRSAIVLVIVVALTLAVVGIYELLPKHFERGEHITQVLAFWNQNEAFVFLNLQVTGRATNFIQEKLARSHFGAPFLLLGWNDILYKPEVVAWHLPANGELSRSSLPANTGTSGSWSLKDGGLQFAPIGNSDQPNSGFRWDGQQFVPVPAVKQKSGPKDVDTELEEDELDDRGSAYPALIPKAEREKFRKGGWHVKALNGYEGKGKSAALPMQLGHDTATLIIRSFPLSNDAFDFGMMQIGTQQVELTSEKLGPEARTLWQQAGWKEISKSEYQELARQKSRNTRVPEVSMLWVFALLGLLIWKFVRWGNLLTSFGGSKQHVLKSLPTTYSFPPASPGQFPLLDSAALDRYTREFENLGFTCLSDFSPISDSVIQPASFCRLMVHSRSHCFAEITQFFPQRKSPLPLKCSIQSSLQEGWRIAFTDRKPQAASSLLRRAKAIAISMPGASPPELLQSFLTMRDQVCIDLGISVLKEDTFEAYMARVRDNLGEIRETVQRKNFALGLSHIYYRRFSLLRTRPEYVWLGDYPKIAEQRKQGYAVAYGAKI
;
A
#
# COMPACT_ATOMS: atom_id res chain seq x y z
N MET A 1 22.82 23.01 -12.50
CA MET A 1 21.73 23.16 -11.49
C MET A 1 21.46 24.63 -11.30
N ASN A 2 20.23 25.13 -11.47
CA ASN A 2 19.95 26.58 -11.41
C ASN A 2 19.86 27.06 -9.93
N ARG A 3 20.21 28.32 -9.64
CA ARG A 3 20.33 28.86 -8.26
C ARG A 3 19.09 28.61 -7.39
N ARG A 4 17.90 28.67 -8.01
CA ARG A 4 16.62 28.37 -7.34
C ARG A 4 16.48 26.89 -6.96
N SER A 5 16.92 25.97 -7.82
CA SER A 5 16.90 24.53 -7.53
C SER A 5 17.87 24.16 -6.40
N ALA A 6 19.01 24.85 -6.30
CA ALA A 6 19.95 24.67 -5.19
C ALA A 6 19.36 25.13 -3.86
N ILE A 7 18.68 26.28 -3.81
CA ILE A 7 18.02 26.78 -2.59
C ILE A 7 16.91 25.83 -2.13
N VAL A 8 16.07 25.35 -3.04
CA VAL A 8 15.00 24.38 -2.71
C VAL A 8 15.60 23.08 -2.16
N LEU A 9 16.69 22.59 -2.76
CA LEU A 9 17.37 21.39 -2.27
C LEU A 9 17.89 21.59 -0.84
N VAL A 10 18.53 22.72 -0.54
CA VAL A 10 19.04 23.03 0.81
C VAL A 10 17.90 23.10 1.82
N ILE A 11 16.77 23.75 1.49
CA ILE A 11 15.60 23.83 2.37
C ILE A 11 15.05 22.42 2.67
N VAL A 12 14.92 21.56 1.65
CA VAL A 12 14.41 20.20 1.82
C VAL A 12 15.35 19.34 2.67
N VAL A 13 16.66 19.47 2.47
CA VAL A 13 17.67 18.78 3.29
C VAL A 13 17.61 19.26 4.73
N ALA A 14 17.55 20.57 4.96
CA ALA A 14 17.44 21.14 6.31
C ALA A 14 16.16 20.69 7.03
N LEU A 15 15.01 20.68 6.34
CA LEU A 15 13.76 20.19 6.90
C LEU A 15 13.83 18.70 7.24
N THR A 16 14.47 17.90 6.40
CA THR A 16 14.63 16.46 6.63
C THR A 16 15.53 16.22 7.85
N LEU A 17 16.66 16.91 7.95
CA LEU A 17 17.54 16.84 9.11
C LEU A 17 16.83 17.29 10.39
N ALA A 18 16.02 18.34 10.33
CA ALA A 18 15.21 18.79 11.46
C ALA A 18 14.18 17.72 11.89
N VAL A 19 13.50 17.07 10.94
CA VAL A 19 12.56 15.99 11.25
C VAL A 19 13.26 14.79 11.89
N VAL A 20 14.43 14.39 11.37
CA VAL A 20 15.25 13.31 11.96
C VAL A 20 15.73 13.68 13.36
N GLY A 21 16.19 14.92 13.57
CA GLY A 21 16.62 15.40 14.88
C GLY A 21 15.48 15.44 15.90
N ILE A 22 14.30 15.93 15.51
CA ILE A 22 13.10 15.92 16.37
C ILE A 22 12.73 14.48 16.72
N TYR A 23 12.80 13.56 15.75
CA TYR A 23 12.47 12.15 15.95
C TYR A 23 13.39 11.45 16.97
N GLU A 24 14.70 11.71 16.95
CA GLU A 24 15.65 11.14 17.93
C GLU A 24 15.50 11.70 19.34
N LEU A 25 15.01 12.94 19.48
CA LEU A 25 14.81 13.60 20.77
C LEU A 25 13.48 13.23 21.45
N LEU A 26 12.62 12.46 20.79
CA LEU A 26 11.35 12.03 21.39
C LEU A 26 11.58 11.12 22.61
N PRO A 27 10.73 11.23 23.67
CA PRO A 27 10.78 10.33 24.80
C PRO A 27 10.67 8.86 24.37
N LYS A 28 11.58 8.02 24.89
CA LYS A 28 11.61 6.58 24.64
C LYS A 28 11.08 5.81 25.86
N HIS A 29 10.24 4.82 25.61
CA HIS A 29 9.84 3.79 26.56
C HIS A 29 10.78 2.59 26.43
N PHE A 30 11.11 1.96 27.54
CA PHE A 30 12.00 0.81 27.59
C PHE A 30 11.22 -0.41 28.00
N GLU A 31 11.32 -1.48 27.21
CA GLU A 31 10.58 -2.71 27.46
C GLU A 31 11.50 -3.92 27.36
N ARG A 32 11.18 -4.93 28.15
CA ARG A 32 11.82 -6.24 28.16
C ARG A 32 10.79 -7.29 27.77
N GLY A 33 11.15 -8.14 26.82
CA GLY A 33 10.41 -9.33 26.44
C GLY A 33 11.31 -10.56 26.56
N GLU A 34 10.70 -11.71 26.76
CA GLU A 34 11.39 -12.99 26.83
C GLU A 34 10.63 -13.99 25.99
N HIS A 35 11.36 -14.75 25.18
CA HIS A 35 10.80 -15.84 24.40
C HIS A 35 11.76 -17.03 24.42
N ILE A 36 11.20 -18.23 24.33
CA ILE A 36 11.96 -19.46 24.17
C ILE A 36 12.40 -19.57 22.72
N THR A 37 13.70 -19.71 22.50
CA THR A 37 14.25 -20.07 21.19
C THR A 37 14.30 -21.59 21.01
N GLN A 38 14.47 -22.33 22.11
CA GLN A 38 14.64 -23.77 22.08
C GLN A 38 14.34 -24.42 23.43
N VAL A 39 13.72 -25.61 23.39
CA VAL A 39 13.57 -26.53 24.52
C VAL A 39 14.31 -27.83 24.21
N LEU A 40 15.16 -28.27 25.14
CA LEU A 40 15.90 -29.53 25.06
C LEU A 40 15.58 -30.39 26.28
N ALA A 41 15.13 -31.61 26.05
CA ALA A 41 14.88 -32.58 27.11
C ALA A 41 15.88 -33.74 27.02
N PHE A 42 16.49 -34.08 28.14
CA PHE A 42 17.33 -35.26 28.33
C PHE A 42 16.73 -36.09 29.47
N TRP A 43 16.54 -37.39 29.30
CA TRP A 43 16.04 -38.24 30.37
C TRP A 43 16.62 -39.65 30.32
N ASN A 44 16.70 -40.29 31.48
CA ASN A 44 17.02 -41.69 31.64
C ASN A 44 16.10 -42.29 32.73
N GLN A 45 16.38 -43.51 33.21
CA GLN A 45 15.54 -44.15 34.23
C GLN A 45 15.59 -43.48 35.60
N ASN A 46 16.63 -42.67 35.87
CA ASN A 46 16.90 -42.10 37.19
C ASN A 46 16.56 -40.61 37.30
N GLU A 47 16.65 -39.86 36.19
CA GLU A 47 16.48 -38.40 36.19
C GLU A 47 16.17 -37.86 34.79
N ALA A 48 15.56 -36.66 34.78
CA ALA A 48 15.33 -35.86 33.60
C ALA A 48 15.86 -34.44 33.78
N PHE A 49 16.36 -33.86 32.70
CA PHE A 49 16.78 -32.48 32.57
C PHE A 49 16.01 -31.81 31.44
N VAL A 50 15.44 -30.64 31.73
CA VAL A 50 14.80 -29.78 30.73
C VAL A 50 15.56 -28.46 30.67
N PHE A 51 16.19 -28.19 29.53
CA PHE A 51 16.91 -26.94 29.26
C PHE A 51 16.03 -26.03 28.40
N LEU A 52 15.80 -24.83 28.90
CA LEU A 52 15.08 -23.76 28.21
C LEU A 52 16.10 -22.71 27.77
N ASN A 53 16.32 -22.61 26.46
CA ASN A 53 17.10 -21.54 25.87
C ASN A 53 16.17 -20.35 25.64
N LEU A 54 16.41 -19.28 26.39
CA LEU A 54 15.66 -18.03 26.37
C LEU A 54 16.44 -16.96 25.62
N GLN A 55 15.72 -16.12 24.90
CA GLN A 55 16.27 -14.90 24.34
C GLN A 55 15.55 -13.70 24.99
N VAL A 56 16.25 -13.08 25.93
CA VAL A 56 15.80 -11.83 26.56
C VAL A 56 16.03 -10.72 25.56
N THR A 57 14.95 -10.04 25.20
CA THR A 57 14.96 -8.96 24.21
C THR A 57 14.63 -7.65 24.92
N GLY A 58 15.52 -6.66 24.82
CA GLY A 58 15.23 -5.29 25.26
C GLY A 58 14.91 -4.41 24.05
N ARG A 59 13.92 -3.52 24.14
CA ARG A 59 13.70 -2.48 23.12
C ARG A 59 13.52 -1.11 23.74
N ALA A 60 14.00 -0.08 23.03
CA ALA A 60 13.74 1.32 23.35
C ALA A 60 12.96 1.95 22.19
N THR A 61 11.71 2.35 22.43
CA THR A 61 10.83 2.86 21.38
C THR A 61 10.08 4.12 21.79
N ASN A 62 9.86 5.06 20.85
CA ASN A 62 8.99 6.22 21.03
C ASN A 62 7.58 5.97 20.46
N PHE A 63 6.63 6.87 20.74
CA PHE A 63 5.23 6.72 20.32
C PHE A 63 5.05 6.66 18.78
N ILE A 64 5.93 7.32 18.01
CA ILE A 64 5.88 7.31 16.54
C ILE A 64 6.34 5.94 16.03
N GLN A 65 7.41 5.39 16.61
CA GLN A 65 7.91 4.06 16.31
C GLN A 65 6.87 2.98 16.58
N GLU A 66 6.18 3.06 17.72
CA GLU A 66 5.11 2.11 18.06
C GLU A 66 3.96 2.17 17.04
N LYS A 67 3.55 3.39 16.65
CA LYS A 67 2.45 3.58 15.69
C LYS A 67 2.82 3.15 14.27
N LEU A 68 4.08 3.34 13.87
CA LEU A 68 4.61 2.88 12.59
C LEU A 68 4.75 1.35 12.56
N ALA A 69 5.23 0.74 13.65
CA ALA A 69 5.38 -0.70 13.78
C ALA A 69 4.04 -1.44 13.67
N ARG A 70 2.95 -0.84 14.18
CA ARG A 70 1.58 -1.37 14.04
C ARG A 70 0.90 -1.09 12.69
N SER A 71 1.55 -0.34 11.79
CA SER A 71 0.98 -0.01 10.48
C SER A 71 1.33 -1.06 9.43
N HIS A 72 0.60 -1.08 8.30
CA HIS A 72 0.95 -1.91 7.13
C HIS A 72 2.35 -1.63 6.57
N PHE A 73 3.01 -0.54 6.99
CA PHE A 73 4.38 -0.21 6.60
C PHE A 73 5.42 -0.64 7.65
N GLY A 74 5.01 -1.27 8.75
CA GLY A 74 5.86 -1.62 9.89
C GLY A 74 7.01 -2.57 9.56
N ALA A 75 6.80 -3.58 8.71
CA ALA A 75 7.83 -4.54 8.31
C ALA A 75 9.04 -3.88 7.60
N PRO A 76 8.85 -2.97 6.62
CA PRO A 76 9.93 -2.13 6.11
C PRO A 76 10.66 -1.35 7.20
N PHE A 77 9.96 -0.78 8.18
CA PHE A 77 10.58 -0.01 9.27
C PHE A 77 11.39 -0.87 10.25
N LEU A 78 11.00 -2.13 10.48
CA LEU A 78 11.79 -3.10 11.26
C LEU A 78 13.12 -3.43 10.57
N LEU A 79 13.11 -3.54 9.23
CA LEU A 79 14.32 -3.78 8.42
C LEU A 79 15.30 -2.60 8.41
N LEU A 80 14.83 -1.38 8.72
CA LEU A 80 15.68 -0.20 8.88
C LEU A 80 16.42 -0.19 10.22
N GLY A 81 16.19 -1.18 11.08
CA GLY A 81 16.87 -1.34 12.36
C GLY A 81 16.74 -0.12 13.28
N TRP A 82 15.61 0.58 13.16
CA TRP A 82 15.37 1.83 13.88
C TRP A 82 14.99 1.64 15.35
N ASN A 83 14.85 0.39 15.79
CA ASN A 83 14.67 0.04 17.19
C ASN A 83 16.02 -0.40 17.74
N ASP A 84 16.46 0.22 18.83
CA ASP A 84 17.58 -0.29 19.63
C ASP A 84 17.11 -1.60 20.29
N ILE A 85 17.26 -2.70 19.57
CA ILE A 85 16.90 -4.04 20.05
C ILE A 85 18.15 -4.72 20.59
N LEU A 86 18.10 -5.07 21.87
CA LEU A 86 19.14 -5.81 22.55
C LEU A 86 18.71 -7.26 22.65
N TYR A 87 19.66 -8.17 22.45
CA TYR A 87 19.44 -9.60 22.62
C TYR A 87 20.46 -10.16 23.61
N LYS A 88 19.95 -10.78 24.67
CA LYS A 88 20.73 -11.49 25.68
C LYS A 88 20.26 -12.95 25.72
N PRO A 89 21.09 -13.91 25.27
CA PRO A 89 20.79 -15.32 25.43
C PRO A 89 20.90 -15.73 26.91
N GLU A 90 19.97 -16.54 27.37
CA GLU A 90 19.95 -17.11 28.73
C GLU A 90 19.54 -18.58 28.65
N VAL A 91 20.07 -19.41 29.56
CA VAL A 91 19.69 -20.83 29.65
C VAL A 91 19.17 -21.08 31.06
N VAL A 92 18.03 -21.76 31.14
CA VAL A 92 17.46 -22.23 32.40
C VAL A 92 17.44 -23.75 32.36
N ALA A 93 17.99 -24.39 33.40
CA ALA A 93 17.97 -25.83 33.55
C ALA A 93 17.01 -26.23 34.68
N TRP A 94 16.11 -27.16 34.38
CA TRP A 94 15.26 -27.84 35.35
C TRP A 94 15.72 -29.29 35.50
N HIS A 95 15.78 -29.77 36.73
CA HIS A 95 16.15 -31.13 37.08
C HIS A 95 14.97 -31.81 37.77
N LEU A 96 14.62 -33.00 37.29
CA LEU A 96 13.60 -33.86 37.86
C LEU A 96 14.25 -35.22 38.17
N PRO A 97 14.62 -35.49 39.43
CA PRO A 97 15.05 -36.81 39.85
C PRO A 97 13.85 -37.77 39.90
N ALA A 98 14.12 -39.08 39.87
CA ALA A 98 13.08 -40.12 39.99
C ALA A 98 12.27 -40.05 41.29
N ASN A 99 12.75 -39.34 42.33
CA ASN A 99 12.01 -39.08 43.56
C ASN A 99 10.83 -38.09 43.37
N GLY A 100 10.77 -37.38 42.24
CA GLY A 100 9.71 -36.44 41.89
C GLY A 100 9.94 -35.00 42.33
N GLU A 101 11.10 -34.65 42.90
CA GLU A 101 11.38 -33.29 43.36
C GLU A 101 11.91 -32.41 42.23
N LEU A 102 11.03 -31.64 41.59
CA LEU A 102 11.43 -30.69 40.55
C LEU A 102 12.19 -29.51 41.15
N SER A 103 13.44 -29.31 40.71
CA SER A 103 14.27 -28.19 41.12
C SER A 103 14.84 -27.40 39.93
N ARG A 104 15.00 -26.09 40.10
CA ARG A 104 15.69 -25.25 39.12
C ARG A 104 17.19 -25.29 39.42
N SER A 105 17.97 -25.83 38.49
CA SER A 105 19.42 -25.91 38.60
C SER A 105 20.09 -24.59 38.20
N SER A 106 21.06 -24.14 38.99
CA SER A 106 21.87 -22.98 38.63
C SER A 106 22.94 -23.37 37.62
N LEU A 107 23.03 -22.64 36.51
CA LEU A 107 24.09 -22.82 35.52
C LEU A 107 25.25 -21.82 35.79
N PRO A 108 26.48 -22.15 35.39
CA PRO A 108 27.61 -21.23 35.49
C PRO A 108 27.34 -19.89 34.80
N ALA A 109 27.89 -18.80 35.35
CA ALA A 109 27.81 -17.50 34.71
C ALA A 109 28.43 -17.53 33.30
N ASN A 110 27.89 -16.75 32.36
CA ASN A 110 28.35 -16.70 30.96
C ASN A 110 28.22 -18.01 30.18
N THR A 111 27.23 -18.83 30.52
CA THR A 111 26.89 -20.03 29.76
C THR A 111 26.51 -19.69 28.32
N GLY A 112 27.12 -20.39 27.36
CA GLY A 112 26.77 -20.25 25.93
C GLY A 112 25.46 -20.98 25.59
N THR A 113 24.72 -20.49 24.59
CA THR A 113 23.52 -21.16 24.04
C THR A 113 23.80 -21.97 22.78
N SER A 114 25.02 -21.91 22.23
CA SER A 114 25.41 -22.60 21.00
C SER A 114 26.68 -23.42 21.23
N GLY A 115 26.60 -24.73 20.97
CA GLY A 115 27.64 -25.68 21.34
C GLY A 115 27.27 -27.11 20.99
N SER A 116 28.12 -28.04 21.43
CA SER A 116 27.91 -29.47 21.30
C SER A 116 27.56 -30.10 22.64
N TRP A 117 26.53 -30.93 22.64
CA TRP A 117 26.19 -31.82 23.76
C TRP A 117 26.95 -33.13 23.65
N SER A 118 27.40 -33.65 24.79
CA SER A 118 28.16 -34.91 24.91
C SER A 118 27.93 -35.54 26.29
N LEU A 119 28.34 -36.80 26.45
CA LEU A 119 28.43 -37.47 27.75
C LEU A 119 29.88 -37.54 28.21
N LYS A 120 30.15 -37.20 29.47
CA LYS A 120 31.45 -37.39 30.11
C LYS A 120 31.24 -38.03 31.47
N ASP A 121 31.87 -39.19 31.68
CA ASP A 121 31.74 -39.99 32.91
C ASP A 121 30.27 -40.33 33.24
N GLY A 122 29.43 -40.52 32.21
CA GLY A 122 27.98 -40.78 32.34
C GLY A 122 27.11 -39.53 32.58
N GLY A 123 27.72 -38.39 32.91
CA GLY A 123 27.04 -37.10 33.11
C GLY A 123 26.89 -36.27 31.84
N LEU A 124 25.84 -35.45 31.78
CA LEU A 124 25.58 -34.51 30.69
C LEU A 124 26.64 -33.41 30.65
N GLN A 125 27.23 -33.16 29.47
CA GLN A 125 28.18 -32.07 29.24
C GLN A 125 27.81 -31.26 28.00
N PHE A 126 27.70 -29.95 28.18
CA PHE A 126 27.59 -28.98 27.11
C PHE A 126 28.91 -28.22 26.94
N ALA A 127 29.47 -28.25 25.74
CA ALA A 127 30.68 -27.52 25.38
C ALA A 127 30.37 -26.47 24.30
N PRO A 128 30.52 -25.16 24.58
CA PRO A 128 30.20 -24.11 23.62
C PRO A 128 31.26 -24.04 22.53
N ILE A 129 30.82 -23.65 21.33
CA ILE A 129 31.73 -23.30 20.24
C ILE A 129 32.30 -21.91 20.55
N GLY A 130 33.62 -21.82 20.71
CA GLY A 130 34.28 -20.55 20.96
C GLY A 130 34.29 -19.68 19.70
N ASN A 131 33.67 -18.50 19.76
CA ASN A 131 33.87 -17.43 18.79
C ASN A 131 34.93 -16.44 19.32
N SER A 132 35.65 -15.78 18.43
CA SER A 132 36.81 -14.91 18.72
C SER A 132 36.55 -13.81 19.78
N ASP A 133 35.30 -13.41 19.97
CA ASP A 133 34.99 -12.19 20.70
C ASP A 133 34.55 -12.42 22.16
N GLN A 134 34.20 -13.65 22.59
CA GLN A 134 33.85 -13.92 24.00
C GLN A 134 34.11 -15.38 24.45
N PRO A 135 34.68 -15.61 25.65
CA PRO A 135 34.78 -16.93 26.25
C PRO A 135 33.44 -17.30 26.89
N ASN A 136 32.54 -17.92 26.12
CA ASN A 136 31.40 -18.60 26.72
C ASN A 136 31.90 -19.85 27.44
N SER A 137 31.49 -20.08 28.68
CA SER A 137 31.74 -21.34 29.37
C SER A 137 30.63 -22.34 29.08
N GLY A 138 31.01 -23.60 28.95
CA GLY A 138 30.08 -24.73 28.98
C GLY A 138 29.79 -25.15 30.40
N PHE A 139 29.07 -26.25 30.53
CA PHE A 139 28.72 -26.82 31.82
C PHE A 139 28.67 -28.35 31.76
N ARG A 140 28.93 -29.00 32.88
CA ARG A 140 28.83 -30.45 33.06
C ARG A 140 28.10 -30.76 34.35
N TRP A 141 27.21 -31.74 34.30
CA TRP A 141 26.58 -32.32 35.49
C TRP A 141 27.57 -33.21 36.23
N ASP A 142 27.82 -32.94 37.51
CA ASP A 142 28.70 -33.74 38.37
C ASP A 142 27.93 -34.72 39.28
N GLY A 143 26.60 -34.78 39.16
CA GLY A 143 25.71 -35.55 40.03
C GLY A 143 24.99 -34.72 41.09
N GLN A 144 25.45 -33.49 41.35
CA GLN A 144 24.82 -32.57 42.31
C GLN A 144 24.54 -31.20 41.69
N GLN A 145 25.44 -30.69 40.85
CA GLN A 145 25.34 -29.36 40.26
C GLN A 145 26.03 -29.29 38.88
N PHE A 146 25.79 -28.18 38.19
CA PHE A 146 26.47 -27.89 36.93
C PHE A 146 27.78 -27.14 37.18
N VAL A 147 28.90 -27.75 36.83
CA VAL A 147 30.24 -27.17 36.93
C VAL A 147 30.72 -26.62 35.58
N PRO A 148 31.49 -25.52 35.55
CA PRO A 148 31.93 -24.88 34.30
C PRO A 148 32.90 -25.74 33.49
N VAL A 149 32.77 -25.68 32.16
CA VAL A 149 33.63 -26.36 31.19
C VAL A 149 34.19 -25.33 30.19
N PRO A 150 35.46 -25.40 29.78
CA PRO A 150 36.01 -24.46 28.80
C PRO A 150 35.39 -24.63 27.41
N ALA A 151 35.35 -23.55 26.64
CA ALA A 151 34.94 -23.59 25.23
C ALA A 151 35.87 -24.46 24.38
N VAL A 152 35.30 -25.14 23.40
CA VAL A 152 36.06 -25.93 22.43
C VAL A 152 36.28 -25.08 21.17
N LYS A 153 37.54 -25.01 20.69
CA LYS A 153 37.85 -24.39 19.39
C LYS A 153 37.43 -25.34 18.28
N GLN A 154 36.56 -24.89 17.38
CA GLN A 154 36.10 -25.69 16.25
C GLN A 154 37.27 -25.92 15.28
N LYS A 155 37.68 -27.18 15.07
CA LYS A 155 38.54 -27.56 13.93
C LYS A 155 37.63 -27.66 12.70
N SER A 156 37.80 -26.76 11.73
CA SER A 156 37.11 -26.80 10.45
C SER A 156 37.58 -28.01 9.64
N GLY A 157 36.76 -29.06 9.56
CA GLY A 157 36.92 -30.18 8.63
C GLY A 157 35.74 -30.22 7.64
N PRO A 158 35.96 -30.60 6.37
CA PRO A 158 34.94 -30.57 5.33
C PRO A 158 33.88 -31.66 5.57
N LYS A 159 32.60 -31.33 5.37
CA LYS A 159 31.47 -32.26 5.46
C LYS A 159 31.14 -32.79 4.06
N ASP A 160 31.58 -34.01 3.76
CA ASP A 160 30.85 -34.92 2.87
C ASP A 160 30.14 -35.93 3.76
N VAL A 161 28.82 -36.06 3.64
CA VAL A 161 28.08 -37.22 4.16
C VAL A 161 26.98 -37.58 3.18
N ASP A 162 27.11 -38.80 2.64
CA ASP A 162 26.19 -39.52 1.79
C ASP A 162 24.78 -39.68 2.39
N THR A 163 23.81 -39.67 1.50
CA THR A 163 22.37 -39.92 1.73
C THR A 163 22.08 -41.42 1.59
N GLU A 164 21.84 -42.11 2.70
CA GLU A 164 21.04 -43.34 2.75
C GLU A 164 20.41 -43.46 4.16
N LEU A 165 19.09 -43.62 4.20
CA LEU A 165 18.23 -43.37 5.37
C LEU A 165 17.23 -44.53 5.54
N GLU A 166 17.10 -45.08 6.75
CA GLU A 166 16.14 -46.13 7.14
C GLU A 166 14.92 -45.56 7.90
N GLU A 167 13.85 -46.36 8.02
CA GLU A 167 12.45 -46.01 8.32
C GLU A 167 12.11 -45.39 9.69
N ASP A 168 13.07 -45.03 10.54
CA ASP A 168 12.80 -44.33 11.83
C ASP A 168 12.74 -42.77 11.69
N GLU A 169 12.58 -42.26 10.46
CA GLU A 169 12.79 -40.86 10.07
C GLU A 169 11.53 -40.03 9.80
N LEU A 170 10.43 -40.28 10.53
CA LEU A 170 9.17 -39.58 10.26
C LEU A 170 8.90 -38.31 11.09
N ASP A 171 9.78 -37.93 12.03
CA ASP A 171 9.52 -36.79 12.94
C ASP A 171 10.35 -35.51 12.67
N ASP A 172 11.47 -35.58 11.94
CA ASP A 172 12.41 -34.45 11.76
C ASP A 172 12.37 -33.84 10.32
N ARG A 173 11.35 -34.16 9.50
CA ARG A 173 11.25 -33.72 8.09
C ARG A 173 10.91 -32.22 7.86
N GLY A 174 10.80 -31.41 8.91
CA GLY A 174 10.26 -30.05 8.81
C GLY A 174 11.25 -28.88 8.95
N SER A 175 12.41 -29.05 9.59
CA SER A 175 13.24 -27.88 9.95
C SER A 175 14.42 -27.70 9.00
N ALA A 176 14.50 -26.54 8.33
CA ALA A 176 15.64 -26.11 7.51
C ALA A 176 16.93 -25.85 8.31
N TYR A 177 17.04 -26.36 9.54
CA TYR A 177 18.16 -26.17 10.44
C TYR A 177 18.94 -27.48 10.60
N PRO A 178 20.28 -27.46 10.61
CA PRO A 178 21.08 -28.65 10.85
C PRO A 178 20.69 -29.27 12.20
N ALA A 179 20.55 -30.60 12.23
CA ALA A 179 20.22 -31.35 13.44
C ALA A 179 21.13 -30.90 14.60
N LEU A 180 20.51 -30.37 15.65
CA LEU A 180 21.20 -29.67 16.75
C LEU A 180 22.13 -30.58 17.55
N ILE A 181 21.91 -31.89 17.46
CA ILE A 181 22.79 -32.95 17.95
C ILE A 181 23.03 -33.92 16.77
N PRO A 182 24.27 -34.05 16.28
CA PRO A 182 24.60 -34.97 15.18
C PRO A 182 24.23 -36.43 15.50
N LYS A 183 23.93 -37.24 14.47
CA LYS A 183 23.55 -38.66 14.59
C LYS A 183 24.53 -39.45 15.47
N ALA A 184 25.84 -39.25 15.26
CA ALA A 184 26.90 -39.89 16.02
C ALA A 184 26.88 -39.57 17.54
N GLU A 185 26.45 -38.37 17.93
CA GLU A 185 26.31 -38.02 19.35
C GLU A 185 25.00 -38.58 19.94
N ARG A 186 23.89 -38.58 19.19
CA ARG A 186 22.62 -39.20 19.63
C ARG A 186 22.80 -40.69 19.96
N GLU A 187 23.59 -41.42 19.15
CA GLU A 187 23.91 -42.81 19.43
C GLU A 187 24.71 -43.01 20.73
N LYS A 188 25.61 -42.09 21.07
CA LYS A 188 26.35 -42.14 22.35
C LYS A 188 25.42 -41.92 23.52
N PHE A 189 24.47 -40.98 23.43
CA PHE A 189 23.43 -40.81 24.43
C PHE A 189 22.61 -42.08 24.61
N ARG A 190 22.13 -42.68 23.52
CA ARG A 190 21.35 -43.93 23.56
C ARG A 190 22.13 -45.08 24.21
N LYS A 191 23.40 -45.26 23.85
CA LYS A 191 24.29 -46.28 24.45
C LYS A 191 24.54 -46.01 25.93
N GLY A 192 24.57 -44.75 26.35
CA GLY A 192 24.67 -44.32 27.74
C GLY A 192 23.37 -44.36 28.53
N GLY A 193 22.28 -44.91 27.97
CA GLY A 193 20.96 -44.97 28.62
C GLY A 193 20.20 -43.64 28.66
N TRP A 194 20.67 -42.63 27.91
CA TRP A 194 20.04 -41.33 27.81
C TRP A 194 19.19 -41.21 26.55
N HIS A 195 17.99 -40.69 26.72
CA HIS A 195 17.14 -40.22 25.66
C HIS A 195 17.28 -38.70 25.52
N VAL A 196 17.19 -38.20 24.29
CA VAL A 196 17.27 -36.77 24.00
C VAL A 196 16.24 -36.39 22.95
N LYS A 197 15.51 -35.29 23.20
CA LYS A 197 14.59 -34.69 22.23
C LYS A 197 14.79 -33.17 22.22
N ALA A 198 15.01 -32.64 21.02
CA ALA A 198 14.98 -31.20 20.78
C ALA A 198 13.58 -30.84 20.31
N LEU A 199 12.90 -29.97 21.06
CA LEU A 199 11.56 -29.49 20.73
C LEU A 199 11.68 -28.07 20.15
N ASN A 200 12.59 -27.91 19.18
CA ASN A 200 12.77 -26.65 18.45
C ASN A 200 11.52 -26.37 17.64
N GLY A 201 10.97 -25.17 17.76
CA GLY A 201 9.85 -24.76 16.91
C GLY A 201 8.71 -25.77 16.94
N TYR A 202 7.87 -25.74 17.98
CA TYR A 202 6.46 -26.06 17.75
C TYR A 202 5.84 -25.00 16.80
N GLU A 203 6.35 -24.99 15.57
CA GLU A 203 5.83 -24.44 14.31
C GLU A 203 5.00 -25.52 13.61
N GLY A 204 4.52 -26.54 14.33
CA GLY A 204 3.45 -27.39 13.86
C GLY A 204 2.14 -26.62 13.94
N LYS A 205 1.20 -26.87 13.00
CA LYS A 205 -0.17 -26.32 13.00
C LYS A 205 -1.00 -26.61 14.28
N GLY A 206 -0.44 -27.30 15.27
CA GLY A 206 -1.08 -27.68 16.53
C GLY A 206 -0.84 -26.66 17.65
N LYS A 207 -1.82 -26.53 18.55
CA LYS A 207 -1.79 -25.60 19.70
C LYS A 207 -0.92 -26.10 20.88
N SER A 208 -0.54 -27.39 20.89
CA SER A 208 0.20 -28.01 21.99
C SER A 208 0.97 -29.26 21.58
N ALA A 209 2.02 -29.53 22.35
CA ALA A 209 2.92 -30.66 22.34
C ALA A 209 2.81 -31.47 23.63
N ALA A 210 3.00 -32.79 23.58
CA ALA A 210 3.25 -33.58 24.78
C ALA A 210 4.37 -34.58 24.52
N LEU A 211 5.40 -34.57 25.36
CA LEU A 211 6.51 -35.52 25.34
C LEU A 211 6.49 -36.35 26.63
N PRO A 212 6.10 -37.64 26.57
CA PRO A 212 6.23 -38.54 27.71
C PRO A 212 7.69 -38.93 27.93
N MET A 213 8.15 -38.81 29.17
CA MET A 213 9.49 -39.17 29.65
C MET A 213 9.34 -40.23 30.74
N GLN A 214 9.83 -41.44 30.49
CA GLN A 214 9.80 -42.52 31.49
C GLN A 214 10.93 -42.33 32.51
N LEU A 215 10.57 -42.31 33.79
CA LEU A 215 11.44 -42.13 34.95
C LEU A 215 11.20 -43.26 35.94
N GLY A 216 11.89 -44.38 35.73
CA GLY A 216 11.68 -45.61 36.49
C GLY A 216 10.28 -46.18 36.20
N HIS A 217 9.41 -46.16 37.21
CA HIS A 217 8.02 -46.61 37.10
C HIS A 217 7.01 -45.46 36.89
N ASP A 218 7.46 -44.19 36.94
CA ASP A 218 6.62 -43.01 36.71
C ASP A 218 6.82 -42.49 35.27
N THR A 219 5.81 -41.80 34.73
CA THR A 219 5.89 -41.12 33.44
C THR A 219 5.65 -39.62 33.64
N ALA A 220 6.70 -38.82 33.48
CA ALA A 220 6.58 -37.38 33.46
C ALA A 220 6.28 -36.90 32.03
N THR A 221 5.26 -36.08 31.85
CA THR A 221 4.90 -35.53 30.54
C THR A 221 5.26 -34.05 30.47
N LEU A 222 6.16 -33.71 29.53
CA LEU A 222 6.51 -32.32 29.21
C LEU A 222 5.53 -31.79 28.15
N ILE A 223 4.80 -30.72 28.49
CA ILE A 223 3.79 -30.10 27.65
C ILE A 223 4.29 -28.74 27.17
N ILE A 224 4.27 -28.50 25.86
CA ILE A 224 4.62 -27.18 25.28
C ILE A 224 3.40 -26.63 24.57
N ARG A 225 2.97 -25.42 24.95
CA ARG A 225 1.88 -24.70 24.28
C ARG A 225 2.47 -23.61 23.39
N SER A 226 1.95 -23.45 22.18
CA SER A 226 2.40 -22.44 21.21
C SER A 226 1.29 -21.45 20.88
N PHE A 227 1.67 -20.24 20.47
CA PHE A 227 0.71 -19.30 19.91
C PHE A 227 0.11 -19.85 18.61
N PRO A 228 -1.19 -19.65 18.35
CA PRO A 228 -1.76 -19.99 17.05
C PRO A 228 -1.09 -19.12 15.99
N LEU A 229 -0.58 -19.74 14.92
CA LEU A 229 -0.08 -19.01 13.75
C LEU A 229 -1.21 -18.15 13.19
N SER A 230 -1.04 -16.83 13.23
CA SER A 230 -1.98 -15.90 12.59
C SER A 230 -1.88 -16.04 11.07
N ASN A 231 -3.03 -16.03 10.39
CA ASN A 231 -3.08 -15.98 8.92
C ASN A 231 -2.74 -14.58 8.37
N ASP A 232 -2.65 -13.56 9.23
CA ASP A 232 -2.26 -12.22 8.81
C ASP A 232 -0.75 -12.15 8.66
N ALA A 233 -0.29 -12.17 7.40
CA ALA A 233 1.11 -12.07 6.99
C ALA A 233 1.81 -10.74 7.36
N PHE A 234 1.20 -9.92 8.23
CA PHE A 234 1.66 -8.58 8.57
C PHE A 234 1.74 -8.29 10.08
N ASP A 235 1.30 -9.21 10.94
CA ASP A 235 1.44 -9.08 12.40
C ASP A 235 2.71 -9.79 12.90
N PHE A 236 3.88 -9.23 12.57
CA PHE A 236 5.18 -9.77 12.96
C PHE A 236 5.60 -9.27 14.34
N GLY A 237 4.90 -9.72 15.39
CA GLY A 237 5.37 -9.58 16.76
C GLY A 237 6.28 -10.74 17.16
N MET A 238 7.56 -10.49 17.44
CA MET A 238 8.47 -11.51 18.03
C MET A 238 7.91 -12.13 19.32
N MET A 239 7.05 -11.39 20.05
CA MET A 239 6.39 -11.84 21.27
C MET A 239 5.00 -12.46 21.04
N GLN A 240 4.65 -12.79 19.79
CA GLN A 240 3.37 -13.40 19.41
C GLN A 240 3.55 -14.66 18.56
N ILE A 241 4.79 -15.11 18.38
CA ILE A 241 5.16 -16.29 17.60
C ILE A 241 5.97 -17.23 18.50
N GLY A 242 5.75 -18.55 18.38
CA GLY A 242 6.52 -19.57 19.08
C GLY A 242 5.84 -20.12 20.35
N THR A 243 6.64 -20.50 21.33
CA THR A 243 6.18 -21.12 22.58
C THR A 243 5.55 -20.09 23.53
N GLN A 244 4.31 -20.33 23.93
CA GLN A 244 3.58 -19.54 24.92
C GLN A 244 3.87 -20.00 26.35
N GLN A 245 3.94 -21.32 26.58
CA GLN A 245 4.06 -21.90 27.91
C GLN A 245 4.73 -23.28 27.86
N VAL A 246 5.50 -23.61 28.89
CA VAL A 246 6.07 -24.94 29.11
C VAL A 246 5.62 -25.44 30.48
N GLU A 247 4.98 -26.60 30.50
CA GLU A 247 4.42 -27.24 31.68
C GLU A 247 4.96 -28.67 31.83
N LEU A 248 5.01 -29.17 33.05
CA LEU A 248 5.44 -30.52 33.37
C LEU A 248 4.41 -31.17 34.31
N THR A 249 3.97 -32.36 33.96
CA THR A 249 3.06 -33.18 34.78
C THR A 249 3.72 -34.51 35.11
N SER A 250 3.54 -35.02 36.34
CA SER A 250 3.84 -36.41 36.69
C SER A 250 3.00 -36.80 37.89
N GLU A 251 2.81 -38.11 38.12
CA GLU A 251 2.04 -38.57 39.29
C GLU A 251 2.67 -38.10 40.61
N LYS A 252 4.00 -38.06 40.66
CA LYS A 252 4.77 -37.61 41.84
C LYS A 252 4.78 -36.10 42.06
N LEU A 253 4.54 -35.30 41.02
CA LEU A 253 4.48 -33.83 41.12
C LEU A 253 3.10 -33.32 41.60
N GLY A 254 2.11 -34.22 41.67
CA GLY A 254 0.72 -33.92 41.97
C GLY A 254 -0.16 -33.83 40.72
N PRO A 255 -1.50 -33.75 40.88
CA PRO A 255 -2.45 -33.74 39.77
C PRO A 255 -2.41 -32.46 38.92
N GLU A 256 -1.76 -31.40 39.40
CA GLU A 256 -1.67 -30.12 38.70
C GLU A 256 -0.36 -29.98 37.93
N ALA A 257 -0.45 -29.47 36.70
CA ALA A 257 0.71 -29.18 35.88
C ALA A 257 1.57 -28.06 36.49
N ARG A 258 2.87 -28.33 36.66
CA ARG A 258 3.84 -27.31 37.11
C ARG A 258 4.33 -26.52 35.91
N THR A 259 4.13 -25.20 35.93
CA THR A 259 4.62 -24.31 34.87
C THR A 259 6.12 -24.06 35.05
N LEU A 260 6.93 -24.48 34.08
CA LEU A 260 8.36 -24.25 34.05
C LEU A 260 8.69 -22.84 33.51
N TRP A 261 7.89 -22.35 32.57
CA TRP A 261 8.03 -21.02 31.98
C TRP A 261 6.73 -20.59 31.28
N GLN A 262 6.45 -19.29 31.29
CA GLN A 262 5.31 -18.69 30.59
C GLN A 262 5.71 -17.34 30.00
N GLN A 263 5.28 -17.09 28.76
CA GLN A 263 5.51 -15.81 28.10
C GLN A 263 4.62 -14.71 28.68
N ALA A 264 5.25 -13.68 29.26
CA ALA A 264 4.55 -12.52 29.85
C ALA A 264 4.37 -11.35 28.87
N GLY A 265 4.81 -11.48 27.61
CA GLY A 265 4.80 -10.39 26.63
C GLY A 265 5.86 -9.33 26.91
N TRP A 266 5.60 -8.10 26.48
CA TRP A 266 6.47 -6.95 26.77
C TRP A 266 6.14 -6.37 28.15
N LYS A 267 7.17 -6.22 28.98
CA LYS A 267 7.08 -5.57 30.29
C LYS A 267 7.90 -4.29 30.29
N GLU A 268 7.31 -3.19 30.75
CA GLU A 268 8.02 -1.93 30.91
C GLU A 268 9.11 -2.05 31.98
N ILE A 269 10.29 -1.52 31.68
CA ILE A 269 11.47 -1.52 32.55
C ILE A 269 12.06 -0.12 32.66
N SER A 270 12.85 0.11 33.71
CA SER A 270 13.56 1.39 33.85
C SER A 270 14.68 1.53 32.81
N LYS A 271 15.05 2.78 32.49
CA LYS A 271 16.21 3.07 31.61
C LYS A 271 17.51 2.47 32.16
N SER A 272 17.69 2.45 33.48
CA SER A 272 18.85 1.84 34.15
C SER A 272 18.91 0.33 33.93
N GLU A 273 17.78 -0.38 34.06
CA GLU A 273 17.71 -1.82 33.78
C GLU A 273 18.01 -2.11 32.30
N TYR A 274 17.49 -1.29 31.38
CA TYR A 274 17.79 -1.43 29.96
C TYR A 274 19.29 -1.23 29.67
N GLN A 275 19.93 -0.24 30.29
CA GLN A 275 21.37 -0.02 30.16
C GLN A 275 22.18 -1.15 30.78
N GLU A 276 21.71 -1.75 31.87
CA GLU A 276 22.33 -2.92 32.47
C GLU A 276 22.24 -4.14 31.54
N LEU A 277 21.08 -4.38 30.93
CA LEU A 277 20.91 -5.39 29.88
C LEU A 277 21.85 -5.13 28.69
N ALA A 278 22.00 -3.87 28.28
CA ALA A 278 22.91 -3.48 27.20
C ALA A 278 24.38 -3.79 27.54
N ARG A 279 24.77 -3.59 28.81
CA ARG A 279 26.13 -3.88 29.32
C ARG A 279 26.38 -5.38 29.46
N GLN A 280 25.37 -6.16 29.84
CA GLN A 280 25.48 -7.60 30.12
C GLN A 280 25.50 -8.50 28.87
N LYS A 281 26.08 -8.02 27.77
CA LYS A 281 26.15 -8.63 26.42
C LYS A 281 24.94 -8.33 25.54
N SER A 282 25.07 -7.29 24.73
CA SER A 282 24.28 -7.11 23.52
C SER A 282 25.12 -7.48 22.30
N ARG A 283 24.64 -8.40 21.47
CA ARG A 283 24.91 -8.27 20.04
C ARG A 283 24.11 -7.05 19.59
N ASN A 284 24.72 -5.87 19.66
CA ASN A 284 24.18 -4.72 18.94
C ASN A 284 24.18 -5.12 17.47
N THR A 285 22.99 -5.45 16.95
CA THR A 285 22.80 -5.61 15.52
C THR A 285 22.88 -4.20 14.96
N ARG A 286 24.11 -3.70 14.78
CA ARG A 286 24.33 -2.49 14.00
C ARG A 286 23.74 -2.80 12.63
N VAL A 287 22.73 -2.01 12.29
CA VAL A 287 22.06 -2.06 11.00
C VAL A 287 23.12 -2.14 9.90
N PRO A 288 23.05 -3.10 8.96
CA PRO A 288 24.01 -3.16 7.88
C PRO A 288 23.98 -1.82 7.14
N GLU A 289 25.12 -1.15 7.04
CA GLU A 289 25.30 0.20 6.47
C GLU A 289 24.65 0.35 5.07
N VAL A 290 24.49 -0.77 4.38
CA VAL A 290 23.80 -0.91 3.09
C VAL A 290 22.33 -0.47 3.13
N SER A 291 21.60 -0.69 4.22
CA SER A 291 20.19 -0.32 4.33
C SER A 291 19.99 1.20 4.47
N MET A 292 20.90 1.89 5.17
CA MET A 292 20.94 3.36 5.23
C MET A 292 21.14 3.95 3.82
N LEU A 293 22.04 3.37 3.02
CA LEU A 293 22.25 3.78 1.63
C LEU A 293 20.97 3.68 0.80
N TRP A 294 20.18 2.62 0.97
CA TRP A 294 18.89 2.47 0.29
C TRP A 294 17.85 3.50 0.74
N VAL A 295 17.79 3.84 2.02
CA VAL A 295 16.92 4.92 2.52
C VAL A 295 17.30 6.26 1.90
N PHE A 296 18.60 6.60 1.90
CA PHE A 296 19.07 7.83 1.28
C PHE A 296 18.83 7.85 -0.23
N ALA A 297 18.97 6.71 -0.91
CA ALA A 297 18.65 6.60 -2.33
C ALA A 297 17.14 6.80 -2.61
N LEU A 298 16.26 6.18 -1.82
CA LEU A 298 14.81 6.36 -1.94
C LEU A 298 14.37 7.78 -1.62
N LEU A 299 14.93 8.37 -0.56
CA LEU A 299 14.69 9.76 -0.19
C LEU A 299 15.18 10.71 -1.29
N GLY A 300 16.37 10.46 -1.84
CA GLY A 300 16.92 11.19 -2.98
C GLY A 300 16.04 11.09 -4.23
N LEU A 301 15.48 9.92 -4.52
CA LEU A 301 14.51 9.73 -5.62
C LEU A 301 13.20 10.48 -5.37
N LEU A 302 12.69 10.48 -4.13
CA LEU A 302 11.49 11.23 -3.75
C LEU A 302 11.73 12.74 -3.87
N ILE A 303 12.86 13.24 -3.36
CA ILE A 303 13.26 14.64 -3.46
C ILE A 303 13.46 15.04 -4.92
N TRP A 304 14.12 14.20 -5.74
CA TRP A 304 14.31 14.47 -7.16
C TRP A 304 12.97 14.53 -7.89
N LYS A 305 12.05 13.60 -7.61
CA LYS A 305 10.68 13.68 -8.14
C LYS A 305 9.98 14.94 -7.66
N PHE A 306 10.08 15.33 -6.39
CA PHE A 306 9.46 16.54 -5.85
C PHE A 306 10.05 17.82 -6.45
N VAL A 307 11.36 17.93 -6.66
CA VAL A 307 12.00 19.08 -7.31
C VAL A 307 11.58 19.17 -8.79
N ARG A 308 11.39 18.04 -9.46
CA ARG A 308 10.82 17.98 -10.81
C ARG A 308 9.37 18.47 -10.84
N TRP A 309 8.58 18.16 -9.81
CA TRP A 309 7.23 18.70 -9.60
C TRP A 309 7.21 20.19 -9.18
N GLY A 310 8.20 20.66 -8.42
CA GLY A 310 8.36 22.06 -8.04
C GLY A 310 8.71 22.96 -9.23
N ASN A 311 9.57 22.49 -10.13
CA ASN A 311 9.85 23.18 -11.40
C ASN A 311 8.62 23.22 -12.31
N LEU A 312 7.81 22.14 -12.30
CA LEU A 312 6.46 22.18 -12.86
C LEU A 312 5.71 23.33 -12.22
N LEU A 313 5.53 23.39 -10.88
CA LEU A 313 4.78 24.43 -10.15
C LEU A 313 5.19 25.88 -10.49
N THR A 314 6.47 26.14 -10.77
CA THR A 314 6.94 27.47 -11.18
C THR A 314 6.64 27.84 -12.64
N SER A 315 6.35 26.88 -13.53
CA SER A 315 5.91 27.17 -14.92
C SER A 315 4.41 27.50 -15.01
N PHE A 316 3.67 27.47 -13.90
CA PHE A 316 2.22 27.69 -13.84
C PHE A 316 1.80 29.15 -14.03
N GLY A 317 2.70 30.13 -13.85
CA GLY A 317 2.39 31.54 -14.10
C GLY A 317 2.05 31.83 -15.58
N GLY A 318 2.60 31.06 -16.52
CA GLY A 318 2.41 31.25 -17.97
C GLY A 318 1.35 30.35 -18.62
N SER A 319 0.87 29.32 -17.93
CA SER A 319 -0.02 28.30 -18.54
C SER A 319 -1.45 28.82 -18.76
N LYS A 320 -1.97 29.68 -17.87
CA LYS A 320 -3.26 30.37 -18.09
C LYS A 320 -3.22 31.26 -19.33
N GLN A 321 -2.13 32.02 -19.51
CA GLN A 321 -1.93 32.84 -20.70
C GLN A 321 -1.81 31.98 -21.96
N HIS A 322 -1.13 30.83 -21.89
CA HIS A 322 -1.05 29.90 -23.02
C HIS A 322 -2.43 29.32 -23.39
N VAL A 323 -3.26 28.94 -22.41
CA VAL A 323 -4.62 28.46 -22.69
C VAL A 323 -5.49 29.58 -23.26
N LEU A 324 -5.45 30.78 -22.69
CA LEU A 324 -6.19 31.93 -23.20
C LEU A 324 -5.76 32.35 -24.61
N LYS A 325 -4.47 32.23 -24.94
CA LYS A 325 -3.94 32.44 -26.30
C LYS A 325 -4.34 31.33 -27.28
N SER A 326 -4.61 30.13 -26.78
CA SER A 326 -5.05 28.99 -27.60
C SER A 326 -6.56 28.95 -27.86
N LEU A 327 -7.35 29.70 -27.09
CA LEU A 327 -8.79 29.82 -27.33
C LEU A 327 -9.06 30.80 -28.46
N PRO A 328 -9.87 30.42 -29.46
CA PRO A 328 -10.20 31.32 -30.56
C PRO A 328 -11.03 32.50 -30.06
N THR A 329 -10.80 33.67 -30.66
CA THR A 329 -11.57 34.89 -30.41
C THR A 329 -12.64 35.10 -31.46
N THR A 330 -12.45 34.53 -32.65
CA THR A 330 -13.37 34.67 -33.79
C THR A 330 -13.50 33.35 -34.55
N TYR A 331 -14.71 33.11 -35.08
CA TYR A 331 -14.96 32.04 -36.05
C TYR A 331 -15.49 32.61 -37.36
N SER A 332 -14.94 32.11 -38.46
CA SER A 332 -15.61 32.12 -39.76
C SER A 332 -16.09 30.72 -40.10
N PHE A 333 -17.21 30.64 -40.82
CA PHE A 333 -17.88 29.39 -41.18
C PHE A 333 -17.99 29.30 -42.71
N PRO A 334 -16.86 29.18 -43.43
CA PRO A 334 -16.90 29.02 -44.88
C PRO A 334 -17.64 27.72 -45.25
N PRO A 335 -18.43 27.73 -46.34
CA PRO A 335 -19.05 26.53 -46.86
C PRO A 335 -17.95 25.53 -47.25
N ALA A 336 -18.20 24.26 -46.95
CA ALA A 336 -17.25 23.19 -47.18
C ALA A 336 -17.92 22.02 -47.91
N SER A 337 -17.19 21.36 -48.80
CA SER A 337 -17.68 20.14 -49.44
C SER A 337 -16.92 18.92 -48.91
N PRO A 338 -17.58 17.75 -48.80
CA PRO A 338 -16.91 16.52 -48.37
C PRO A 338 -15.63 16.20 -49.15
N GLY A 339 -15.60 16.51 -50.45
CA GLY A 339 -14.43 16.29 -51.32
C GLY A 339 -13.19 17.11 -50.97
N GLN A 340 -13.33 18.19 -50.18
CA GLN A 340 -12.19 18.98 -49.68
C GLN A 340 -11.42 18.27 -48.55
N PHE A 341 -11.95 17.17 -48.01
CA PHE A 341 -11.37 16.42 -46.90
C PHE A 341 -11.10 14.96 -47.31
N PRO A 342 -9.92 14.65 -47.89
CA PRO A 342 -9.62 13.31 -48.40
C PRO A 342 -9.67 12.18 -47.36
N LEU A 343 -9.51 12.53 -46.08
CA LEU A 343 -9.53 11.59 -44.95
C LEU A 343 -10.88 11.56 -44.21
N LEU A 344 -11.91 12.22 -44.76
CA LEU A 344 -13.26 12.20 -44.22
C LEU A 344 -13.84 10.79 -44.33
N ASP A 345 -14.46 10.31 -43.25
CA ASP A 345 -15.16 9.03 -43.24
C ASP A 345 -16.53 9.20 -43.90
N SER A 346 -16.56 9.13 -45.23
CA SER A 346 -17.77 9.30 -46.05
C SER A 346 -18.85 8.28 -45.69
N ALA A 347 -18.47 7.03 -45.41
CA ALA A 347 -19.43 5.99 -45.05
C ALA A 347 -20.11 6.29 -43.71
N ALA A 348 -19.37 6.76 -42.71
CA ALA A 348 -19.96 7.22 -41.46
C ALA A 348 -20.81 8.47 -41.64
N LEU A 349 -20.37 9.44 -42.44
CA LEU A 349 -21.13 10.67 -42.73
C LEU A 349 -22.50 10.34 -43.36
N ASP A 350 -22.52 9.47 -44.36
CA ASP A 350 -23.75 9.05 -45.03
C ASP A 350 -24.68 8.26 -44.10
N ARG A 351 -24.11 7.46 -43.19
CA ARG A 351 -24.90 6.75 -42.17
C ARG A 351 -25.57 7.73 -41.21
N TYR A 352 -24.80 8.63 -40.58
CA TYR A 352 -25.37 9.62 -39.65
C TYR A 352 -26.38 10.53 -40.34
N THR A 353 -26.09 10.98 -41.57
CA THR A 353 -26.99 11.85 -42.33
C THR A 353 -28.34 11.16 -42.55
N ARG A 354 -28.35 9.92 -43.05
CA ARG A 354 -29.58 9.15 -43.25
C ARG A 354 -30.33 8.89 -41.94
N GLU A 355 -29.63 8.56 -40.87
CA GLU A 355 -30.25 8.35 -39.56
C GLU A 355 -30.91 9.62 -39.03
N PHE A 356 -30.27 10.79 -39.16
CA PHE A 356 -30.88 12.07 -38.78
C PHE A 356 -32.04 12.48 -39.68
N GLU A 357 -31.94 12.27 -41.01
CA GLU A 357 -33.05 12.53 -41.95
C GLU A 357 -34.28 11.68 -41.62
N ASN A 358 -34.08 10.40 -41.31
CA ASN A 358 -35.16 9.50 -40.87
C ASN A 358 -35.81 9.94 -39.55
N LEU A 359 -35.07 10.65 -38.71
CA LEU A 359 -35.57 11.24 -37.46
C LEU A 359 -36.24 12.62 -37.68
N GLY A 360 -36.33 13.10 -38.92
CA GLY A 360 -36.99 14.37 -39.25
C GLY A 360 -36.08 15.59 -39.28
N PHE A 361 -34.75 15.40 -39.27
CA PHE A 361 -33.81 16.50 -39.48
C PHE A 361 -33.65 16.83 -40.97
N THR A 362 -33.42 18.10 -41.27
CA THR A 362 -33.05 18.57 -42.61
C THR A 362 -31.65 19.16 -42.58
N CYS A 363 -30.84 18.87 -43.60
CA CYS A 363 -29.51 19.44 -43.73
C CYS A 363 -29.62 20.95 -44.01
N LEU A 364 -28.92 21.76 -43.22
CA LEU A 364 -28.85 23.21 -43.40
C LEU A 364 -27.60 23.63 -44.18
N SER A 365 -26.43 23.11 -43.78
CA SER A 365 -25.17 23.51 -44.38
C SER A 365 -24.03 22.57 -44.01
N ASP A 366 -23.09 22.41 -44.93
CA ASP A 366 -21.78 21.84 -44.69
C ASP A 366 -20.75 22.97 -44.63
N PHE A 367 -19.96 23.01 -43.55
CA PHE A 367 -19.00 24.07 -43.30
C PHE A 367 -17.75 23.55 -42.58
N SER A 368 -16.69 24.35 -42.62
CA SER A 368 -15.44 24.06 -41.91
C SER A 368 -15.07 25.27 -41.07
N PRO A 369 -15.28 25.26 -39.73
CA PRO A 369 -14.99 26.42 -38.90
C PRO A 369 -13.50 26.75 -38.94
N ILE A 370 -13.19 27.99 -39.34
CA ILE A 370 -11.84 28.54 -39.29
C ILE A 370 -11.77 29.52 -38.13
N SER A 371 -10.72 29.37 -37.32
CA SER A 371 -10.49 30.19 -36.15
C SER A 371 -9.19 30.99 -36.29
N ASP A 372 -9.09 32.09 -35.55
CA ASP A 372 -7.86 32.86 -35.38
C ASP A 372 -6.80 32.16 -34.51
N SER A 373 -7.14 31.02 -33.88
CA SER A 373 -6.20 30.22 -33.11
C SER A 373 -5.40 29.27 -33.99
N VAL A 374 -4.06 29.35 -33.88
CA VAL A 374 -3.10 28.50 -34.59
C VAL A 374 -3.21 27.01 -34.21
N ILE A 375 -3.90 26.68 -33.11
CA ILE A 375 -3.91 25.35 -32.49
C ILE A 375 -5.17 24.55 -32.85
N GLN A 376 -6.17 25.17 -33.48
CA GLN A 376 -7.41 24.47 -33.83
C GLN A 376 -7.18 23.49 -35.00
N PRO A 377 -7.51 22.20 -34.83
CA PRO A 377 -7.46 21.26 -35.94
C PRO A 377 -8.52 21.62 -36.99
N ALA A 378 -8.22 21.38 -38.27
CA ALA A 378 -9.22 21.49 -39.32
C ALA A 378 -10.36 20.52 -39.03
N SER A 379 -11.59 20.86 -39.43
CA SER A 379 -12.75 20.00 -39.19
C SER A 379 -13.81 20.17 -40.25
N PHE A 380 -14.45 19.07 -40.60
CA PHE A 380 -15.67 19.07 -41.41
C PHE A 380 -16.88 19.00 -40.47
N CYS A 381 -17.85 19.90 -40.66
CA CYS A 381 -19.10 19.94 -39.91
C CYS A 381 -20.29 19.93 -40.89
N ARG A 382 -21.24 19.03 -40.66
CA ARG A 382 -22.58 19.07 -41.28
C ARG A 382 -23.59 19.48 -40.23
N LEU A 383 -24.26 20.62 -40.43
CA LEU A 383 -25.35 21.08 -39.58
C LEU A 383 -26.69 20.62 -40.14
N MET A 384 -27.51 20.06 -39.28
CA MET A 384 -28.87 19.67 -39.57
C MET A 384 -29.80 20.27 -38.52
N VAL A 385 -31.06 20.50 -38.88
CA VAL A 385 -32.07 21.09 -37.98
C VAL A 385 -33.33 20.23 -37.92
N HIS A 386 -33.93 20.15 -36.75
CA HIS A 386 -35.23 19.51 -36.56
C HIS A 386 -36.27 20.58 -36.21
N SER A 387 -36.88 21.19 -37.24
CA SER A 387 -37.75 22.38 -37.08
C SER A 387 -38.97 22.16 -36.19
N ARG A 388 -39.46 20.92 -36.05
CA ARG A 388 -40.58 20.61 -35.14
C ARG A 388 -40.17 20.64 -33.66
N SER A 389 -38.90 20.37 -33.38
CA SER A 389 -38.37 20.28 -32.01
C SER A 389 -37.40 21.41 -31.70
N HIS A 390 -37.12 22.31 -32.65
CA HIS A 390 -36.23 23.46 -32.48
C HIS A 390 -34.86 23.08 -31.89
N CYS A 391 -34.24 22.06 -32.48
CA CYS A 391 -32.90 21.60 -32.11
C CYS A 391 -32.02 21.38 -33.34
N PHE A 392 -30.72 21.48 -33.13
CA PHE A 392 -29.71 21.28 -34.16
C PHE A 392 -28.94 19.98 -33.89
N ALA A 393 -28.65 19.24 -34.95
CA ALA A 393 -27.68 18.16 -34.94
C ALA A 393 -26.44 18.61 -35.72
N GLU A 394 -25.26 18.37 -35.15
CA GLU A 394 -23.98 18.63 -35.79
C GLU A 394 -23.23 17.30 -35.93
N ILE A 395 -22.83 16.98 -37.15
CA ILE A 395 -21.98 15.83 -37.47
C ILE A 395 -20.58 16.36 -37.76
N THR A 396 -19.59 15.95 -36.96
CA THR A 396 -18.27 16.57 -36.98
C THR A 396 -17.15 15.54 -37.02
N GLN A 397 -16.17 15.77 -37.91
CA GLN A 397 -14.88 15.08 -37.90
C GLN A 397 -13.72 16.08 -37.78
N PHE A 398 -12.77 15.79 -36.89
CA PHE A 398 -11.58 16.62 -36.68
C PHE A 398 -10.35 15.99 -37.33
N PHE A 399 -9.49 16.83 -37.91
CA PHE A 399 -8.27 16.48 -38.63
C PHE A 399 -7.06 17.18 -37.97
N PRO A 400 -6.49 16.61 -36.89
CA PRO A 400 -5.34 17.20 -36.22
C PRO A 400 -4.07 17.09 -37.08
N GLN A 401 -3.24 18.14 -37.07
CA GLN A 401 -1.97 18.12 -37.79
C GLN A 401 -1.07 16.99 -37.28
N ARG A 402 -0.53 16.19 -38.21
CA ARG A 402 0.41 15.08 -37.95
C ARG A 402 -0.18 13.93 -37.09
N LYS A 403 -1.50 13.81 -37.02
CA LYS A 403 -2.19 12.68 -36.37
C LYS A 403 -3.27 12.12 -37.30
N SER A 404 -3.73 10.91 -37.01
CA SER A 404 -4.90 10.36 -37.69
C SER A 404 -6.14 11.22 -37.41
N PRO A 405 -7.06 11.32 -38.38
CA PRO A 405 -8.38 11.91 -38.15
C PRO A 405 -9.05 11.27 -36.94
N LEU A 406 -9.74 12.09 -36.16
CA LEU A 406 -10.60 11.56 -35.10
C LEU A 406 -11.83 10.89 -35.72
N PRO A 407 -12.48 9.94 -35.03
CA PRO A 407 -13.74 9.38 -35.50
C PRO A 407 -14.79 10.49 -35.68
N LEU A 408 -15.56 10.35 -36.76
CA LEU A 408 -16.74 11.16 -37.03
C LEU A 408 -17.80 10.85 -35.96
N LYS A 409 -18.35 11.93 -35.38
CA LYS A 409 -19.24 11.88 -34.24
C LYS A 409 -20.32 12.94 -34.37
N CYS A 410 -21.38 12.82 -33.59
CA CYS A 410 -22.49 13.76 -33.62
C CYS A 410 -22.75 14.42 -32.26
N SER A 411 -23.44 15.55 -32.31
CA SER A 411 -24.02 16.18 -31.13
C SER A 411 -25.35 16.82 -31.46
N ILE A 412 -26.29 16.78 -30.53
CA ILE A 412 -27.59 17.44 -30.62
C ILE A 412 -27.62 18.56 -29.59
N GLN A 413 -28.05 19.75 -29.97
CA GLN A 413 -28.11 20.90 -29.08
C GLN A 413 -29.34 21.79 -29.30
N SER A 414 -29.80 22.40 -28.22
CA SER A 414 -30.78 23.49 -28.24
C SER A 414 -30.31 24.62 -27.33
N SER A 415 -30.67 25.84 -27.71
CA SER A 415 -30.62 26.98 -26.81
C SER A 415 -32.01 27.21 -26.22
N LEU A 416 -32.04 27.52 -24.94
CA LEU A 416 -33.23 27.81 -24.16
C LEU A 416 -33.21 29.28 -23.75
N GLN A 417 -34.32 29.79 -23.25
CA GLN A 417 -34.40 31.13 -22.69
C GLN A 417 -33.42 31.31 -21.52
N GLU A 418 -33.19 32.58 -21.14
CA GLU A 418 -32.29 32.99 -20.07
C GLU A 418 -30.82 32.54 -20.25
N GLY A 419 -30.41 32.24 -21.49
CA GLY A 419 -29.04 31.86 -21.84
C GLY A 419 -28.68 30.42 -21.51
N TRP A 420 -29.66 29.56 -21.18
CA TRP A 420 -29.42 28.14 -20.95
C TRP A 420 -29.15 27.41 -22.27
N ARG A 421 -28.20 26.48 -22.24
CA ARG A 421 -27.90 25.60 -23.39
C ARG A 421 -27.86 24.16 -22.92
N ILE A 422 -28.35 23.26 -23.76
CA ILE A 422 -28.28 21.82 -23.54
C ILE A 422 -27.71 21.15 -24.78
N ALA A 423 -26.75 20.25 -24.56
CA ALA A 423 -26.11 19.51 -25.63
C ALA A 423 -25.86 18.05 -25.22
N PHE A 424 -26.13 17.13 -26.15
CA PHE A 424 -25.85 15.70 -26.03
C PHE A 424 -24.86 15.30 -27.13
N THR A 425 -23.89 14.44 -26.85
CA THR A 425 -22.93 13.98 -27.86
C THR A 425 -22.58 12.50 -27.68
N ASP A 426 -22.33 11.80 -28.77
CA ASP A 426 -21.82 10.42 -28.75
C ASP A 426 -20.28 10.35 -28.68
N ARG A 427 -19.60 11.50 -28.55
CA ARG A 427 -18.15 11.61 -28.41
C ARG A 427 -17.75 11.44 -26.95
N LYS A 428 -16.68 10.67 -26.69
CA LYS A 428 -16.06 10.58 -25.35
C LYS A 428 -15.56 11.97 -24.89
N PRO A 429 -15.79 12.36 -23.63
CA PRO A 429 -15.35 13.65 -23.15
C PRO A 429 -13.82 13.70 -23.04
N GLN A 430 -13.25 14.84 -23.42
CA GLN A 430 -11.82 15.10 -23.23
C GLN A 430 -11.60 15.77 -21.87
N ALA A 431 -10.58 15.35 -21.11
CA ALA A 431 -10.30 15.92 -19.78
C ALA A 431 -10.15 17.46 -19.79
N ALA A 432 -9.62 18.01 -20.87
CA ALA A 432 -9.46 19.46 -21.07
C ALA A 432 -10.80 20.22 -21.16
N SER A 433 -11.90 19.58 -21.56
CA SER A 433 -13.23 20.22 -21.63
C SER A 433 -13.76 20.67 -20.26
N SER A 434 -13.17 20.16 -19.17
CA SER A 434 -13.45 20.59 -17.80
C SER A 434 -13.23 22.08 -17.56
N LEU A 435 -12.20 22.66 -18.21
CA LEU A 435 -11.90 24.08 -18.11
C LEU A 435 -12.98 24.93 -18.78
N LEU A 436 -13.61 24.39 -19.84
CA LEU A 436 -14.61 25.06 -20.68
C LEU A 436 -16.05 24.95 -20.11
N ARG A 437 -16.22 24.26 -18.97
CA ARG A 437 -17.52 24.11 -18.31
C ARG A 437 -18.05 25.46 -17.82
N ARG A 438 -19.31 25.76 -18.14
CA ARG A 438 -20.04 26.99 -17.82
C ARG A 438 -21.25 26.70 -16.93
N ALA A 439 -21.68 27.70 -16.17
CA ALA A 439 -22.80 27.60 -15.23
C ALA A 439 -24.13 27.27 -15.93
N LYS A 440 -24.46 27.95 -17.03
CA LYS A 440 -25.74 27.75 -17.77
C LYS A 440 -25.63 26.79 -18.97
N ALA A 441 -24.66 25.89 -18.96
CA ALA A 441 -24.46 24.93 -20.04
C ALA A 441 -24.57 23.50 -19.50
N ILE A 442 -25.54 22.75 -20.02
CA ILE A 442 -25.74 21.33 -19.76
C ILE A 442 -25.11 20.56 -20.92
N ALA A 443 -24.19 19.66 -20.62
CA ALA A 443 -23.50 18.84 -21.61
C ALA A 443 -23.44 17.39 -21.15
N ILE A 444 -24.01 16.48 -21.94
CA ILE A 444 -24.08 15.05 -21.64
C ILE A 444 -23.42 14.26 -22.77
N SER A 445 -22.47 13.40 -22.42
CA SER A 445 -21.80 12.50 -23.33
C SER A 445 -22.38 11.09 -23.18
N MET A 446 -22.79 10.47 -24.28
CA MET A 446 -23.30 9.11 -24.35
C MET A 446 -22.47 8.32 -25.37
N PRO A 447 -21.21 7.94 -25.04
CA PRO A 447 -20.34 7.31 -26.01
C PRO A 447 -20.90 5.99 -26.54
N GLY A 448 -21.07 5.92 -27.86
CA GLY A 448 -21.61 4.73 -28.53
C GLY A 448 -23.13 4.69 -28.68
N ALA A 449 -23.86 5.68 -28.17
CA ALA A 449 -25.29 5.82 -28.43
C ALA A 449 -25.55 6.10 -29.91
N SER A 450 -26.64 5.53 -30.42
CA SER A 450 -27.14 5.82 -31.77
C SER A 450 -27.87 7.18 -31.83
N PRO A 451 -28.00 7.83 -32.99
CA PRO A 451 -28.75 9.09 -33.13
C PRO A 451 -30.18 9.05 -32.57
N PRO A 452 -30.98 7.99 -32.76
CA PRO A 452 -32.31 7.90 -32.14
C PRO A 452 -32.27 7.92 -30.61
N GLU A 453 -31.37 7.14 -29.99
CA GLU A 453 -31.19 7.10 -28.54
C GLU A 453 -30.71 8.46 -28.00
N LEU A 454 -29.80 9.10 -28.73
CA LEU A 454 -29.25 10.41 -28.38
C LEU A 454 -30.34 11.49 -28.44
N LEU A 455 -31.17 11.48 -29.49
CA LEU A 455 -32.29 12.41 -29.65
C LEU A 455 -33.34 12.22 -28.56
N GLN A 456 -33.76 10.99 -28.29
CA GLN A 456 -34.76 10.70 -27.27
C GLN A 456 -34.29 11.19 -25.90
N SER A 457 -33.06 10.84 -25.51
CA SER A 457 -32.48 11.23 -24.22
C SER A 457 -32.32 12.76 -24.12
N PHE A 458 -31.93 13.41 -25.22
CA PHE A 458 -31.82 14.86 -25.31
C PHE A 458 -33.18 15.55 -25.10
N LEU A 459 -34.24 15.11 -25.81
CA LEU A 459 -35.57 15.71 -25.73
C LEU A 459 -36.15 15.54 -24.33
N THR A 460 -36.07 14.34 -23.74
CA THR A 460 -36.53 14.08 -22.37
C THR A 460 -35.85 15.00 -21.35
N MET A 461 -34.52 15.12 -21.41
CA MET A 461 -33.79 15.99 -20.48
C MET A 461 -34.11 17.47 -20.72
N ARG A 462 -34.21 17.90 -21.99
CA ARG A 462 -34.53 19.30 -22.32
C ARG A 462 -35.90 19.69 -21.80
N ASP A 463 -36.91 18.84 -22.00
CA ASP A 463 -38.27 19.12 -21.58
C ASP A 463 -38.35 19.17 -20.04
N GLN A 464 -37.65 18.27 -19.36
CA GLN A 464 -37.51 18.32 -17.89
C GLN A 464 -36.86 19.63 -17.41
N VAL A 465 -35.77 20.07 -18.05
CA VAL A 465 -35.10 21.34 -17.71
C VAL A 465 -36.03 22.54 -17.96
N CYS A 466 -36.79 22.53 -19.05
CA CYS A 466 -37.78 23.56 -19.34
C CYS A 466 -38.87 23.63 -18.27
N ILE A 467 -39.38 22.47 -17.82
CA ILE A 467 -40.38 22.37 -16.76
C ILE A 467 -39.81 22.85 -15.42
N ASP A 468 -38.67 22.32 -15.00
CA ASP A 468 -38.07 22.64 -13.70
C ASP A 468 -37.67 24.10 -13.56
N LEU A 469 -37.25 24.72 -14.66
CA LEU A 469 -36.86 26.12 -14.67
C LEU A 469 -38.03 27.04 -15.06
N GLY A 470 -39.12 26.55 -15.64
CA GLY A 470 -40.18 27.41 -16.18
C GLY A 470 -39.71 28.26 -17.37
N ILE A 471 -38.80 27.72 -18.19
CA ILE A 471 -38.25 28.37 -19.39
C ILE A 471 -38.67 27.63 -20.66
N SER A 472 -38.58 28.30 -21.82
CA SER A 472 -38.92 27.70 -23.12
C SER A 472 -37.71 27.54 -24.04
N VAL A 473 -37.85 26.66 -25.05
CA VAL A 473 -36.88 26.48 -26.15
C VAL A 473 -36.91 27.68 -27.08
N LEU A 474 -35.74 28.15 -27.52
CA LEU A 474 -35.64 29.22 -28.52
C LEU A 474 -35.87 28.67 -29.94
N LYS A 475 -36.87 29.21 -30.64
CA LYS A 475 -37.37 28.71 -31.94
C LYS A 475 -36.65 29.30 -33.17
N GLU A 476 -35.34 29.48 -33.09
CA GLU A 476 -34.56 30.03 -34.20
C GLU A 476 -33.84 28.89 -34.91
N ASP A 477 -34.41 28.45 -36.03
CA ASP A 477 -34.01 27.24 -36.76
C ASP A 477 -33.17 27.56 -38.02
N THR A 478 -32.44 28.68 -38.01
CA THR A 478 -31.62 29.13 -39.14
C THR A 478 -30.13 28.92 -38.91
N PHE A 479 -29.37 28.84 -40.00
CA PHE A 479 -27.91 28.73 -39.95
C PHE A 479 -27.27 29.98 -39.32
N GLU A 480 -27.81 31.16 -39.58
CA GLU A 480 -27.34 32.43 -39.02
C GLU A 480 -27.53 32.48 -37.50
N ALA A 481 -28.67 31.99 -37.00
CA ALA A 481 -28.94 31.91 -35.57
C ALA A 481 -27.97 30.93 -34.89
N TYR A 482 -27.69 29.79 -35.53
CA TYR A 482 -26.67 28.87 -35.05
C TYR A 482 -25.28 29.54 -34.98
N MET A 483 -24.84 30.23 -36.03
CA MET A 483 -23.54 30.92 -36.06
C MET A 483 -23.43 32.00 -34.99
N ALA A 484 -24.47 32.82 -34.82
CA ALA A 484 -24.51 33.85 -33.77
C ALA A 484 -24.31 33.21 -32.38
N ARG A 485 -25.02 32.12 -32.10
CA ARG A 485 -24.90 31.38 -30.83
C ARG A 485 -23.52 30.78 -30.62
N VAL A 486 -22.87 30.26 -31.66
CA VAL A 486 -21.49 29.75 -31.54
C VAL A 486 -20.50 30.88 -31.20
N ARG A 487 -20.70 32.09 -31.75
CA ARG A 487 -19.88 33.26 -31.42
C ARG A 487 -20.10 33.72 -29.98
N ASP A 488 -21.35 33.82 -29.54
CA ASP A 488 -21.68 34.18 -28.15
C ASP A 488 -21.09 33.17 -27.16
N ASN A 489 -21.17 31.90 -27.52
CA ASN A 489 -20.59 30.81 -26.75
C ASN A 489 -19.07 30.94 -26.57
N LEU A 490 -18.34 31.40 -27.59
CA LEU A 490 -16.90 31.65 -27.46
C LEU A 490 -16.59 32.74 -26.44
N GLY A 491 -17.35 33.84 -26.45
CA GLY A 491 -17.21 34.94 -25.50
C GLY A 491 -17.36 34.44 -24.06
N GLU A 492 -18.43 33.69 -23.79
CA GLU A 492 -18.70 33.12 -22.47
C GLU A 492 -17.60 32.13 -22.02
N ILE A 493 -17.10 31.29 -22.93
CA ILE A 493 -16.02 30.33 -22.62
C ILE A 493 -14.75 31.10 -22.23
N ARG A 494 -14.40 32.14 -22.97
CA ARG A 494 -13.22 32.96 -22.71
C ARG A 494 -13.33 33.67 -21.36
N GLU A 495 -14.47 34.30 -21.08
CA GLU A 495 -14.72 34.93 -19.78
C GLU A 495 -14.64 33.92 -18.63
N THR A 496 -15.23 32.75 -18.81
CA THR A 496 -15.21 31.68 -17.79
C THR A 496 -13.78 31.22 -17.48
N VAL A 497 -12.95 31.03 -18.51
CA VAL A 497 -11.54 30.62 -18.33
C VAL A 497 -10.71 31.77 -17.72
N GLN A 498 -11.03 33.03 -18.04
CA GLN A 498 -10.40 34.21 -17.41
C GLN A 498 -10.75 34.33 -15.92
N ARG A 499 -12.00 34.06 -15.53
CA ARG A 499 -12.43 34.16 -14.12
C ARG A 499 -11.94 32.99 -13.25
N LYS A 500 -11.71 31.81 -13.82
CA LYS A 500 -11.24 30.63 -13.07
C LYS A 500 -9.80 30.78 -12.55
N ASN A 501 -9.57 30.30 -11.33
CA ASN A 501 -8.23 30.10 -10.78
C ASN A 501 -7.59 28.86 -11.43
N PHE A 502 -6.55 29.06 -12.23
CA PHE A 502 -5.96 28.02 -13.07
C PHE A 502 -5.22 26.94 -12.27
N ALA A 503 -4.73 27.27 -11.06
CA ALA A 503 -4.11 26.31 -10.15
C ALA A 503 -5.14 25.26 -9.67
N LEU A 504 -6.36 25.70 -9.33
CA LEU A 504 -7.49 24.83 -9.00
C LEU A 504 -8.07 24.14 -10.24
N GLY A 505 -8.09 24.81 -11.40
CA GLY A 505 -8.56 24.23 -12.66
C GLY A 505 -7.71 23.05 -13.14
N LEU A 506 -6.39 23.11 -12.98
CA LEU A 506 -5.48 22.03 -13.37
C LEU A 506 -5.54 20.83 -12.44
N SER A 507 -5.66 21.03 -11.11
CA SER A 507 -5.87 19.91 -10.19
C SER A 507 -7.16 19.15 -10.56
N HIS A 508 -8.21 19.85 -10.96
CA HIS A 508 -9.42 19.24 -11.51
C HIS A 508 -9.17 18.51 -12.85
N ILE A 509 -8.31 19.01 -13.74
CA ILE A 509 -7.95 18.27 -14.98
C ILE A 509 -7.20 16.98 -14.65
N TYR A 510 -6.21 17.02 -13.76
CA TYR A 510 -5.44 15.83 -13.40
C TYR A 510 -6.30 14.82 -12.65
N TYR A 511 -7.07 15.27 -11.66
CA TYR A 511 -8.08 14.44 -11.01
C TYR A 511 -8.97 13.76 -12.05
N ARG A 512 -9.49 14.52 -13.03
CA ARG A 512 -10.31 13.99 -14.12
C ARG A 512 -9.60 13.01 -15.03
N ARG A 513 -8.33 13.26 -15.36
CA ARG A 513 -7.56 12.34 -16.18
C ARG A 513 -7.42 10.98 -15.51
N PHE A 514 -7.34 10.95 -14.17
CA PHE A 514 -7.32 9.72 -13.38
C PHE A 514 -8.71 9.10 -13.20
N SER A 515 -9.77 9.89 -13.04
CA SER A 515 -11.12 9.38 -12.79
C SER A 515 -11.89 8.97 -14.06
N LEU A 516 -11.55 9.53 -15.23
CA LEU A 516 -12.00 9.07 -16.54
C LEU A 516 -11.55 7.63 -16.86
N LEU A 517 -10.55 7.10 -16.13
CA LEU A 517 -10.14 5.70 -16.23
C LEU A 517 -11.05 4.75 -15.42
N ARG A 518 -11.93 5.26 -14.55
CA ARG A 518 -12.65 4.44 -13.56
C ARG A 518 -14.17 4.63 -13.47
N THR A 519 -14.78 5.75 -13.90
CA THR A 519 -16.20 6.01 -13.54
C THR A 519 -17.07 6.62 -14.67
N ARG A 520 -18.37 6.24 -14.74
CA ARG A 520 -19.42 6.77 -15.66
C ARG A 520 -20.08 8.13 -15.30
N PRO A 521 -20.10 8.66 -14.06
CA PRO A 521 -20.79 9.90 -13.70
C PRO A 521 -20.13 11.17 -14.29
N GLU A 522 -18.97 11.05 -14.91
CA GLU A 522 -18.18 12.19 -15.42
C GLU A 522 -18.54 12.62 -16.85
N TYR A 523 -19.37 11.83 -17.52
CA TYR A 523 -19.91 12.13 -18.85
C TYR A 523 -21.01 13.18 -18.81
N VAL A 524 -21.45 13.56 -17.62
CA VAL A 524 -22.52 14.51 -17.38
C VAL A 524 -21.94 15.81 -16.80
N TRP A 525 -22.37 16.93 -17.35
CA TRP A 525 -22.21 18.26 -16.78
C TRP A 525 -23.56 18.95 -16.78
N LEU A 526 -24.10 19.22 -15.60
CA LEU A 526 -25.39 19.89 -15.44
C LEU A 526 -25.25 21.39 -15.21
N GLY A 527 -24.04 21.93 -15.12
CA GLY A 527 -23.86 23.32 -14.71
C GLY A 527 -24.49 23.59 -13.34
N ASP A 528 -25.14 24.74 -13.22
CA ASP A 528 -25.87 25.15 -12.02
C ASP A 528 -27.35 24.73 -12.06
N TYR A 529 -27.77 23.92 -13.03
CA TYR A 529 -29.19 23.53 -13.19
C TYR A 529 -29.77 22.89 -11.93
N PRO A 530 -29.11 21.90 -11.27
CA PRO A 530 -29.67 21.29 -10.08
C PRO A 530 -29.92 22.31 -8.96
N LYS A 531 -28.99 23.25 -8.78
CA LYS A 531 -29.07 24.32 -7.78
C LYS A 531 -30.22 25.29 -8.08
N ILE A 532 -30.34 25.74 -9.33
CA ILE A 532 -31.35 26.74 -9.73
C ILE A 532 -32.75 26.09 -9.77
N ALA A 533 -32.86 24.84 -10.21
CA ALA A 533 -34.10 24.08 -10.17
C ALA A 533 -34.60 23.90 -8.72
N GLU A 534 -33.71 23.59 -7.77
CA GLU A 534 -34.06 23.50 -6.35
C GLU A 534 -34.49 24.86 -5.77
N GLN A 535 -33.78 25.94 -6.12
CA GLN A 535 -34.16 27.30 -5.71
C GLN A 535 -35.54 27.72 -6.22
N ARG A 536 -35.86 27.41 -7.49
CA ARG A 536 -37.17 27.71 -8.08
C ARG A 536 -38.28 26.85 -7.47
N LYS A 537 -38.00 25.58 -7.13
CA LYS A 537 -38.93 24.70 -6.40
C LYS A 537 -39.23 25.19 -4.98
N GLN A 538 -38.27 25.80 -4.30
CA GLN A 538 -38.42 26.34 -2.95
C GLN A 538 -39.09 27.74 -2.91
N GLY A 539 -39.49 28.31 -4.06
CA GLY A 539 -40.22 29.58 -4.13
C GLY A 539 -39.39 30.83 -3.84
N TYR A 540 -38.05 30.75 -3.85
CA TYR A 540 -37.22 31.94 -3.70
C TYR A 540 -37.31 32.80 -4.98
N ALA A 541 -38.00 33.93 -4.87
CA ALA A 541 -37.97 34.98 -5.89
C ALA A 541 -36.51 35.42 -6.08
N VAL A 542 -35.93 35.10 -7.23
CA VAL A 542 -34.61 35.60 -7.63
C VAL A 542 -34.73 37.12 -7.75
N ALA A 543 -34.14 37.84 -6.80
CA ALA A 543 -33.99 39.29 -6.91
C ALA A 543 -33.21 39.60 -8.19
N TYR A 544 -33.87 40.30 -9.12
CA TYR A 544 -33.25 40.88 -10.30
C TYR A 544 -32.10 41.79 -9.85
N GLY A 545 -30.86 41.43 -10.19
CA GLY A 545 -29.72 42.34 -10.08
C GLY A 545 -28.69 41.98 -9.01
N ALA A 546 -27.95 40.89 -9.18
CA ALA A 546 -26.60 40.79 -8.64
C ALA A 546 -25.66 40.33 -9.76
N LYS A 547 -24.86 41.27 -10.26
CA LYS A 547 -23.72 40.98 -11.14
C LYS A 547 -22.73 40.08 -10.40
N ILE A 548 -22.33 38.97 -11.01
CA ILE A 548 -21.09 38.22 -10.71
C ILE A 548 -20.31 38.01 -12.00
#